data_AF-A0A6J6RQU8-F1
#
_entry.id   AF-A0A6J6RQU8-F1
#
_cell.length_a   1.000
_cell.length_b   1.000
_cell.length_c   1.000
_cell.angle_alpha   90.00
_cell.angle_beta   90.00
_cell.angle_gamma   90.00
#
_symmetry.space_group_name_H-M   'P 1'
#
loop_
_entity.id
_entity.type
_entity.pdbx_description
1 polymer ?
#
loop_
_entity_poly.entity_id
_entity_poly.type
_entity_poly.pdbx_seq_one_letter_code
_entity_poly.pdbx_strand_id
1 'polypeptide(L)'
;MTSTEPPQKITTSNYGYSKWAKKITPKRVHWLSLVLAALILAWTARNQWFYLDEWSFLVDRSIRPTGDALNIFAGHNGHWSTFTVLGYRLLFKLFGVRTYAPYLVVLFAFHLTLCHFLWRLLLRVGTQAWTAVAAIAIFAVLGAGAENLLWAFQWQLFGPLLFGVGALLLIRTTGRTQRNDVIAAGLLVLAVATSGTGITATAVVAIALFLRRRFHALVFVIGPAALAYSAWFLLVGRNEPSNSYAATLSTNVQNIPAYVW
;
A
#
# COMPACT_ATOMS: atom_id res chain seq x y z
N MET A 1 -13.21 -1.96 -76.86
CA MET A 1 -14.21 -2.55 -75.94
C MET A 1 -13.54 -2.78 -74.60
N THR A 2 -13.56 -1.75 -73.74
CA THR A 2 -12.97 -1.77 -72.40
C THR A 2 -14.08 -2.08 -71.40
N SER A 3 -14.02 -3.28 -70.82
CA SER A 3 -14.88 -3.74 -69.73
C SER A 3 -14.63 -2.88 -68.49
N THR A 4 -15.66 -2.17 -68.01
CA THR A 4 -15.67 -1.45 -66.74
C THR A 4 -16.54 -2.21 -65.75
N GLU A 5 -15.97 -3.14 -64.99
CA GLU A 5 -16.62 -3.68 -63.80
C GLU A 5 -16.48 -2.68 -62.64
N PRO A 6 -17.57 -2.35 -61.92
CA PRO A 6 -17.49 -1.50 -60.74
C PRO A 6 -16.92 -2.28 -59.54
N PRO A 7 -16.22 -1.61 -58.60
CA PRO A 7 -15.64 -2.26 -57.44
C PRO A 7 -16.73 -2.82 -56.51
N GLN A 8 -16.64 -4.12 -56.21
CA GLN A 8 -17.51 -4.75 -55.21
C GLN A 8 -17.33 -4.07 -53.85
N LYS A 9 -18.41 -3.50 -53.32
CA LYS A 9 -18.48 -3.05 -51.92
C LYS A 9 -18.32 -4.27 -51.01
N ILE A 10 -17.16 -4.38 -50.36
CA ILE A 10 -16.98 -5.26 -49.20
C ILE A 10 -17.88 -4.71 -48.10
N THR A 11 -19.06 -5.28 -47.96
CA THR A 11 -19.91 -5.10 -46.79
C THR A 11 -19.20 -5.79 -45.63
N THR A 12 -18.58 -5.01 -44.75
CA THR A 12 -18.06 -5.52 -43.48
C THR A 12 -19.24 -6.16 -42.74
N SER A 13 -19.25 -7.50 -42.68
CA SER A 13 -20.27 -8.24 -41.96
C SER A 13 -20.23 -7.80 -40.51
N ASN A 14 -21.39 -7.36 -40.01
CA ASN A 14 -21.59 -7.12 -38.58
C ASN A 14 -21.43 -8.46 -37.87
N TYR A 15 -20.21 -8.79 -37.42
CA TYR A 15 -20.00 -9.84 -36.43
C TYR A 15 -20.78 -9.43 -35.18
N GLY A 16 -21.99 -9.99 -35.05
CA GLY A 16 -22.90 -9.76 -33.96
C GLY A 16 -22.31 -10.32 -32.68
N TYR A 17 -21.51 -9.53 -31.97
CA TYR A 17 -21.15 -9.81 -30.59
C TYR A 17 -22.45 -9.98 -29.80
N SER A 18 -22.67 -11.17 -29.24
CA SER A 18 -23.87 -11.52 -28.50
C SER A 18 -24.12 -10.47 -27.40
N LYS A 19 -25.41 -10.18 -27.10
CA LYS A 19 -25.80 -9.21 -26.05
C LYS A 19 -25.13 -9.48 -24.68
N TRP A 20 -24.61 -10.69 -24.46
CA TRP A 20 -23.86 -11.11 -23.27
C TRP A 20 -22.44 -10.52 -23.22
N ALA A 21 -21.74 -10.40 -24.36
CA ALA A 21 -20.40 -9.81 -24.42
C ALA A 21 -20.37 -8.33 -23.98
N LYS A 22 -21.49 -7.60 -24.17
CA LYS A 22 -21.64 -6.20 -23.70
C LYS A 22 -21.76 -6.06 -22.18
N LYS A 23 -21.99 -7.14 -21.42
CA LYS A 23 -22.15 -7.07 -19.95
C LYS A 23 -20.85 -7.21 -19.18
N ILE A 24 -19.81 -7.81 -19.76
CA ILE A 24 -18.53 -8.05 -19.10
C ILE A 24 -17.61 -6.86 -19.37
N THR A 25 -17.35 -6.06 -18.34
CA THR A 25 -16.43 -4.92 -18.43
C THR A 25 -15.24 -5.12 -17.49
N PRO A 26 -14.03 -4.62 -17.85
CA PRO A 26 -12.86 -4.73 -16.98
C PRO A 26 -13.12 -4.22 -15.56
N LYS A 27 -13.90 -3.13 -15.42
CA LYS A 27 -14.29 -2.57 -14.13
C LYS A 27 -15.11 -3.57 -13.29
N ARG A 28 -16.08 -4.27 -13.88
CA ARG A 28 -16.89 -5.27 -13.17
C ARG A 28 -16.06 -6.47 -12.77
N VAL A 29 -15.19 -6.93 -13.66
CA VAL A 29 -14.28 -8.06 -13.39
C VAL A 29 -13.28 -7.70 -12.29
N HIS A 30 -12.75 -6.47 -12.27
CA HIS A 30 -11.90 -5.97 -11.19
C HIS A 30 -12.58 -6.00 -9.82
N TRP A 31 -13.82 -5.50 -9.73
CA TRP A 31 -14.56 -5.55 -8.47
C TRP A 31 -14.83 -6.99 -8.04
N LEU A 32 -15.20 -7.86 -8.98
CA LEU A 32 -15.38 -9.27 -8.70
C LEU A 32 -14.08 -9.93 -8.22
N SER A 33 -12.93 -9.62 -8.83
CA SER A 33 -11.64 -10.19 -8.41
C SER A 33 -11.24 -9.73 -7.01
N LEU A 34 -11.54 -8.48 -6.62
CA LEU A 34 -11.31 -8.02 -5.24
C LEU A 34 -12.20 -8.73 -4.22
N VAL A 35 -13.48 -8.97 -4.56
CA VAL A 35 -14.39 -9.74 -3.69
C VAL A 35 -13.92 -11.18 -3.55
N LEU A 36 -13.54 -11.83 -4.66
CA LEU A 36 -13.01 -13.19 -4.63
C LEU A 36 -11.71 -13.27 -3.83
N ALA A 37 -10.80 -12.31 -4.00
CA ALA A 37 -9.58 -12.22 -3.21
C ALA A 37 -9.88 -12.09 -1.71
N ALA A 38 -10.83 -11.23 -1.33
CA ALA A 38 -11.26 -11.09 0.06
C ALA A 38 -11.76 -12.42 0.66
N LEU A 39 -12.58 -13.15 -0.10
CA LEU A 39 -13.12 -14.45 0.32
C LEU A 39 -12.03 -15.51 0.46
N ILE A 40 -11.09 -15.57 -0.51
CA ILE A 40 -9.96 -16.50 -0.47
C ILE A 40 -9.08 -16.20 0.73
N LEU A 41 -8.70 -14.94 0.94
CA LEU A 41 -7.85 -14.53 2.07
C LEU A 41 -8.54 -14.80 3.41
N ALA A 42 -9.83 -14.46 3.54
CA ALA A 42 -10.60 -14.73 4.76
C ALA A 42 -10.71 -16.23 5.05
N TRP A 43 -10.93 -17.06 4.02
CA TRP A 43 -10.95 -18.51 4.20
C TRP A 43 -9.59 -19.04 4.61
N THR A 44 -8.51 -18.62 3.96
CA THR A 44 -7.14 -19.08 4.27
C THR A 44 -6.69 -18.65 5.67
N ALA A 45 -7.03 -17.43 6.09
CA ALA A 45 -6.66 -16.88 7.39
C ALA A 45 -7.61 -17.28 8.54
N ARG A 46 -8.68 -18.06 8.29
CA ARG A 46 -9.76 -18.31 9.27
C ARG A 46 -9.31 -18.93 10.60
N ASN A 47 -8.20 -19.66 10.59
CA ASN A 47 -7.63 -20.33 11.76
C ASN A 47 -6.40 -19.59 12.33
N GLN A 48 -6.12 -18.38 11.87
CA GLN A 48 -5.01 -17.57 12.36
C GLN A 48 -5.34 -16.95 13.72
N TRP A 49 -4.29 -16.67 14.47
CA TRP A 49 -4.36 -16.06 15.79
C TRP A 49 -3.21 -15.06 15.98
N PHE A 50 -3.25 -14.31 17.07
CA PHE A 50 -2.21 -13.35 17.43
C PHE A 50 -0.84 -14.02 17.52
N TYR A 51 0.18 -13.42 16.90
CA TYR A 51 1.52 -13.97 16.78
C TYR A 51 2.60 -12.88 16.90
N LEU A 52 3.73 -13.24 17.54
CA LEU A 52 4.96 -12.45 17.68
C LEU A 52 4.73 -10.96 17.97
N ASP A 53 5.03 -10.10 16.99
CA ASP A 53 5.15 -8.65 17.11
C ASP A 53 3.85 -7.97 17.54
N GLU A 54 2.70 -8.61 17.34
CA GLU A 54 1.40 -8.08 17.75
C GLU A 54 1.33 -7.84 19.25
N TRP A 55 1.96 -8.71 20.04
CA TRP A 55 1.98 -8.57 21.49
C TRP A 55 2.73 -7.31 21.93
N SER A 56 3.76 -6.90 21.20
CA SER A 56 4.50 -5.67 21.48
C SER A 56 3.61 -4.43 21.35
N PHE A 57 2.63 -4.44 20.44
CA PHE A 57 1.71 -3.31 20.26
C PHE A 57 0.57 -3.35 21.26
N LEU A 58 0.13 -4.55 21.65
CA LEU A 58 -1.00 -4.77 22.55
C LEU A 58 -0.67 -4.63 24.04
N VAL A 59 0.54 -5.02 24.45
CA VAL A 59 0.91 -5.10 25.87
C VAL A 59 1.99 -4.07 26.20
N ASP A 60 3.05 -3.98 25.40
CA ASP A 60 4.28 -3.28 25.82
C ASP A 60 4.25 -1.75 25.62
N ARG A 61 3.22 -1.19 24.96
CA ARG A 61 3.07 0.25 24.71
C ARG A 61 2.21 0.98 25.74
N SER A 62 2.62 2.18 26.14
CA SER A 62 1.83 3.10 26.97
C SER A 62 1.97 4.55 26.52
N ILE A 63 0.90 5.33 26.67
CA ILE A 63 0.91 6.80 26.44
C ILE A 63 1.66 7.51 27.59
N ARG A 64 1.58 6.94 28.81
CA ARG A 64 2.29 7.38 30.01
C ARG A 64 3.03 6.18 30.58
N PRO A 65 4.21 5.85 30.04
CA PRO A 65 4.95 4.68 30.48
C PRO A 65 5.34 4.80 31.96
N THR A 66 5.14 3.71 32.71
CA THR A 66 5.59 3.51 34.09
C THR A 66 6.32 2.17 34.15
N GLY A 67 7.46 2.10 34.82
CA GLY A 67 8.31 0.90 34.80
C GLY A 67 8.90 0.66 33.41
N ASP A 68 8.87 -0.59 32.94
CA ASP A 68 9.52 -1.02 31.69
C ASP A 68 8.68 -0.80 30.42
N ALA A 69 7.48 -0.21 30.54
CA ALA A 69 6.60 0.01 29.40
C ALA A 69 7.22 0.98 28.37
N LEU A 70 7.14 0.64 27.09
CA LEU A 70 7.58 1.49 26.00
C LEU A 70 6.56 2.59 25.73
N ASN A 71 7.03 3.78 25.33
CA ASN A 71 6.14 4.82 24.83
C ASN A 71 5.45 4.39 23.51
N ILE A 72 4.25 4.89 23.20
CA ILE A 72 3.60 4.73 21.88
C ILE A 72 4.42 5.29 20.72
N PHE A 73 5.37 6.19 21.01
CA PHE A 73 6.33 6.72 20.04
C PHE A 73 7.62 5.92 19.99
N ALA A 74 7.89 5.01 20.93
CA ALA A 74 9.06 4.16 20.78
C ALA A 74 8.92 3.36 19.48
N GLY A 75 10.03 3.22 18.79
CA GLY A 75 10.18 2.50 17.54
C GLY A 75 9.88 1.02 17.72
N HIS A 76 9.59 0.42 16.58
CA HIS A 76 9.47 -1.01 16.44
C HIS A 76 10.41 -1.43 15.32
N ASN A 77 11.41 -2.25 15.66
CA ASN A 77 12.49 -2.62 14.75
C ASN A 77 13.21 -1.40 14.13
N GLY A 78 13.36 -0.30 14.88
CA GLY A 78 13.99 0.93 14.41
C GLY A 78 13.10 1.81 13.53
N HIS A 79 11.79 1.59 13.53
CA HIS A 79 10.83 2.33 12.71
C HIS A 79 9.71 2.95 13.54
N TRP A 80 9.22 4.10 13.06
CA TRP A 80 8.07 4.75 13.68
C TRP A 80 6.76 4.02 13.30
N SER A 81 6.03 3.55 14.31
CA SER A 81 4.83 2.72 14.12
C SER A 81 3.61 3.17 14.94
N THR A 82 3.57 4.43 15.40
CA THR A 82 2.49 4.92 16.27
C THR A 82 1.10 4.75 15.67
N PHE A 83 0.92 4.97 14.35
CA PHE A 83 -0.38 4.79 13.72
C PHE A 83 -0.89 3.35 13.86
N THR A 84 -0.02 2.38 13.59
CA THR A 84 -0.32 0.95 13.71
C THR A 84 -0.60 0.56 15.16
N VAL A 85 0.21 1.04 16.11
CA VAL A 85 0.03 0.83 17.55
C VAL A 85 -1.36 1.30 18.00
N LEU A 86 -1.75 2.52 17.62
CA LEU A 86 -3.06 3.08 17.99
C LEU A 86 -4.22 2.29 17.37
N GLY A 87 -4.07 1.84 16.12
CA GLY A 87 -5.06 0.98 15.46
C GLY A 87 -5.25 -0.35 16.18
N TYR A 88 -4.15 -1.03 16.52
CA TYR A 88 -4.17 -2.27 17.28
C TYR A 88 -4.80 -2.09 18.67
N ARG A 89 -4.47 -1.00 19.37
CA ARG A 89 -5.04 -0.67 20.69
C ARG A 89 -6.54 -0.42 20.61
N LEU A 90 -7.01 0.25 19.56
CA LEU A 90 -8.44 0.48 19.34
C LEU A 90 -9.17 -0.86 19.11
N LEU A 91 -8.66 -1.70 18.22
CA LEU A 91 -9.25 -3.02 17.95
C LEU A 91 -9.25 -3.90 19.21
N PHE A 92 -8.17 -3.86 20.00
CA PHE A 92 -8.10 -4.59 21.25
C PHE A 92 -9.08 -4.08 22.30
N LYS A 93 -9.26 -2.77 22.41
CA LYS A 93 -10.26 -2.19 23.31
C LYS A 93 -11.67 -2.64 22.95
N LEU A 94 -11.98 -2.77 21.65
CA LEU A 94 -13.32 -3.14 21.17
C LEU A 94 -13.56 -4.66 21.20
N PHE A 95 -12.61 -5.45 20.72
CA PHE A 95 -12.78 -6.88 20.46
C PHE A 95 -11.93 -7.78 21.37
N GLY A 96 -10.81 -7.24 21.89
CA GLY A 96 -9.85 -7.96 22.72
C GLY A 96 -9.19 -9.12 21.99
N VAL A 97 -8.75 -10.12 22.76
CA VAL A 97 -8.23 -11.40 22.24
C VAL A 97 -9.31 -12.41 21.90
N ARG A 98 -10.61 -12.06 22.03
CA ARG A 98 -11.71 -13.02 21.83
C ARG A 98 -11.87 -13.46 20.38
N THR A 99 -11.46 -12.59 19.45
CA THR A 99 -11.57 -12.86 18.02
C THR A 99 -10.48 -12.12 17.26
N TYR A 100 -9.86 -12.81 16.30
CA TYR A 100 -8.84 -12.26 15.41
C TYR A 100 -9.43 -11.63 14.14
N ALA A 101 -10.68 -11.94 13.81
CA ALA A 101 -11.32 -11.53 12.57
C ALA A 101 -11.35 -10.00 12.34
N PRO A 102 -11.61 -9.13 13.33
CA PRO A 102 -11.59 -7.69 13.12
C PRO A 102 -10.21 -7.15 12.70
N TYR A 103 -9.14 -7.76 13.17
CA TYR A 103 -7.77 -7.38 12.82
C TYR A 103 -7.45 -7.79 11.38
N LEU A 104 -7.84 -9.00 10.98
CA LEU A 104 -7.76 -9.45 9.58
C LEU A 104 -8.58 -8.59 8.63
N VAL A 105 -9.77 -8.13 9.04
CA VAL A 105 -10.60 -7.22 8.24
C VAL A 105 -9.85 -5.92 7.94
N VAL A 106 -9.12 -5.37 8.90
CA VAL A 106 -8.31 -4.18 8.68
C VAL A 106 -7.18 -4.45 7.70
N LEU A 107 -6.45 -5.55 7.86
CA LEU A 107 -5.43 -5.98 6.89
C LEU A 107 -6.00 -6.09 5.47
N PHE A 108 -7.11 -6.79 5.30
CA PHE A 108 -7.73 -7.00 3.99
C PHE A 108 -8.25 -5.68 3.41
N ALA A 109 -8.83 -4.80 4.22
CA ALA A 109 -9.26 -3.49 3.78
C ALA A 109 -8.08 -2.67 3.23
N PHE A 110 -6.95 -2.68 3.93
CA PHE A 110 -5.73 -1.98 3.50
C PHE A 110 -5.20 -2.56 2.19
N HIS A 111 -5.02 -3.89 2.12
CA HIS A 111 -4.50 -4.58 0.94
C HIS A 111 -5.40 -4.43 -0.29
N LEU A 112 -6.70 -4.66 -0.15
CA LEU A 112 -7.64 -4.58 -1.28
C LEU A 112 -7.83 -3.13 -1.76
N THR A 113 -7.74 -2.15 -0.86
CA THR A 113 -7.71 -0.73 -1.26
C THR A 113 -6.43 -0.42 -2.02
N LEU A 114 -5.28 -0.93 -1.57
CA LEU A 114 -4.01 -0.80 -2.30
C LEU A 114 -4.10 -1.44 -3.68
N CYS A 115 -4.66 -2.64 -3.80
CA CYS A 115 -4.93 -3.31 -5.08
C CYS A 115 -5.80 -2.43 -5.99
N HIS A 116 -6.87 -1.83 -5.46
CA HIS A 116 -7.68 -0.89 -6.22
C HIS A 116 -6.89 0.33 -6.68
N PHE A 117 -6.07 0.93 -5.81
CA PHE A 117 -5.27 2.10 -6.14
C PHE A 117 -4.21 1.78 -7.20
N LEU A 118 -3.55 0.64 -7.11
CA LEU A 118 -2.61 0.16 -8.12
C LEU A 118 -3.32 -0.07 -9.46
N TRP A 119 -4.52 -0.66 -9.46
CA TRP A 119 -5.33 -0.76 -10.68
C TRP A 119 -5.62 0.61 -11.30
N ARG A 120 -5.99 1.60 -10.49
CA ARG A 120 -6.19 2.99 -10.97
C ARG A 120 -4.91 3.61 -11.50
N LEU A 121 -3.77 3.30 -10.90
CA LEU A 121 -2.46 3.79 -11.32
C LEU A 121 -2.07 3.17 -12.68
N LEU A 122 -2.23 1.86 -12.85
CA LEU A 122 -1.98 1.14 -14.12
C LEU A 122 -2.80 1.74 -15.27
N LEU A 123 -4.10 1.96 -15.04
CA LEU A 123 -4.95 2.62 -16.04
C LEU A 123 -4.49 4.05 -16.34
N ARG A 124 -4.02 4.79 -15.33
CA ARG A 124 -3.54 6.16 -15.50
C ARG A 124 -2.26 6.23 -16.33
N VAL A 125 -1.38 5.24 -16.24
CA VAL A 125 -0.14 5.17 -17.03
C VAL A 125 -0.33 4.50 -18.40
N GLY A 126 -1.57 4.20 -18.79
CA GLY A 126 -1.90 3.71 -20.12
C GLY A 126 -1.88 2.18 -20.28
N THR A 127 -1.77 1.41 -19.19
CA THR A 127 -1.89 -0.05 -19.26
C THR A 127 -3.27 -0.46 -19.77
N GLN A 128 -3.32 -1.42 -20.69
CA GLN A 128 -4.58 -1.97 -21.20
C GLN A 128 -5.43 -2.51 -20.04
N ALA A 129 -6.73 -2.20 -20.05
CA ALA A 129 -7.63 -2.48 -18.93
C ALA A 129 -7.68 -3.95 -18.50
N TRP A 130 -7.66 -4.89 -19.46
CA TRP A 130 -7.66 -6.32 -19.17
C TRP A 130 -6.34 -6.79 -18.54
N THR A 131 -5.21 -6.30 -19.03
CA THR A 131 -3.89 -6.55 -18.44
C THR A 131 -3.80 -6.01 -17.02
N ALA A 132 -4.33 -4.81 -16.77
CA ALA A 132 -4.39 -4.25 -15.43
C ALA A 132 -5.27 -5.09 -14.49
N VAL A 133 -6.40 -5.62 -14.96
CA VAL A 133 -7.25 -6.54 -14.18
C VAL A 133 -6.47 -7.82 -13.85
N ALA A 134 -5.84 -8.45 -14.84
CA ALA A 134 -5.11 -9.70 -14.64
C ALA A 134 -3.95 -9.53 -13.65
N ALA A 135 -3.13 -8.49 -13.81
CA ALA A 135 -2.01 -8.19 -12.93
C ALA A 135 -2.47 -7.98 -11.48
N ILE A 136 -3.56 -7.23 -11.27
CA ILE A 136 -4.07 -6.93 -9.94
C ILE A 136 -4.79 -8.13 -9.32
N ALA A 137 -5.50 -8.94 -10.11
CA ALA A 137 -6.13 -10.17 -9.62
C ALA A 137 -5.09 -11.16 -9.10
N ILE A 138 -3.94 -11.28 -9.78
CA ILE A 138 -2.81 -12.09 -9.30
C ILE A 138 -2.25 -11.47 -8.02
N PHE A 139 -1.87 -10.20 -8.03
CA PHE A 139 -1.30 -9.50 -6.87
C PHE A 139 -2.21 -9.53 -5.63
N ALA A 140 -3.53 -9.56 -5.82
CA ALA A 140 -4.49 -9.56 -4.72
C ALA A 140 -4.43 -10.82 -3.85
N VAL A 141 -3.93 -11.95 -4.37
CA VAL A 141 -3.90 -13.25 -3.67
C VAL A 141 -2.52 -13.91 -3.69
N LEU A 142 -1.79 -13.75 -4.78
CA LEU A 142 -0.53 -14.42 -5.08
C LEU A 142 0.62 -13.41 -5.10
N GLY A 143 1.75 -13.79 -4.51
CA GLY A 143 2.98 -12.99 -4.54
C GLY A 143 4.04 -13.55 -3.59
N ALA A 144 5.27 -13.06 -3.71
CA ALA A 144 6.39 -13.45 -2.86
C ALA A 144 6.23 -13.07 -1.38
N GLY A 145 5.14 -12.37 -1.03
CA GLY A 145 4.78 -12.00 0.34
C GLY A 145 3.36 -12.44 0.72
N ALA A 146 2.83 -13.50 0.11
CA ALA A 146 1.46 -13.96 0.37
C ALA A 146 1.24 -14.37 1.84
N GLU A 147 2.29 -14.82 2.54
CA GLU A 147 2.27 -15.06 3.98
C GLU A 147 1.93 -13.79 4.78
N ASN A 148 2.36 -12.62 4.30
CA ASN A 148 2.03 -11.34 4.94
C ASN A 148 0.55 -10.98 4.78
N LEU A 149 -0.18 -11.61 3.84
CA LEU A 149 -1.61 -11.42 3.69
C LEU A 149 -2.44 -12.25 4.69
N LEU A 150 -1.80 -13.11 5.49
CA LEU A 150 -2.50 -13.97 6.45
C LEU A 150 -2.27 -13.55 7.92
N TRP A 151 -1.36 -12.62 8.15
CA TRP A 151 -1.01 -12.13 9.49
C TRP A 151 -1.41 -10.66 9.64
N ALA A 152 -2.41 -10.38 10.50
CA ALA A 152 -3.03 -9.06 10.58
C ALA A 152 -2.03 -7.92 10.86
N PHE A 153 -0.91 -8.24 11.52
CA PHE A 153 0.14 -7.27 11.84
C PHE A 153 0.70 -6.56 10.62
N GLN A 154 0.67 -7.25 9.49
CA GLN A 154 1.28 -6.82 8.25
C GLN A 154 0.53 -5.67 7.57
N TRP A 155 -0.63 -5.25 8.07
CA TRP A 155 -1.22 -3.99 7.64
C TRP A 155 -0.28 -2.80 7.86
N GLN A 156 0.71 -2.94 8.76
CA GLN A 156 1.80 -1.98 8.92
C GLN A 156 2.74 -1.88 7.71
N LEU A 157 2.90 -2.95 6.92
CA LEU A 157 3.70 -2.94 5.70
C LEU A 157 2.88 -2.46 4.50
N PHE A 158 1.60 -2.84 4.42
CA PHE A 158 0.71 -2.43 3.33
C PHE A 158 0.22 -0.99 3.46
N GLY A 159 0.04 -0.48 4.68
CA GLY A 159 -0.44 0.88 4.94
C GLY A 159 0.40 1.98 4.29
N PRO A 160 1.73 2.00 4.46
CA PRO A 160 2.56 3.01 3.83
C PRO A 160 2.52 2.96 2.30
N LEU A 161 2.44 1.75 1.72
CA LEU A 161 2.27 1.59 0.27
C LEU A 161 0.90 2.14 -0.19
N LEU A 162 -0.18 1.81 0.53
CA LEU A 162 -1.51 2.35 0.28
C LEU A 162 -1.51 3.88 0.30
N PHE A 163 -0.94 4.47 1.34
CA PHE A 163 -0.87 5.92 1.50
C PHE A 163 0.00 6.59 0.43
N GLY A 164 1.16 6.00 0.10
CA GLY A 164 2.05 6.50 -0.95
C GLY A 164 1.42 6.45 -2.34
N VAL A 165 0.81 5.33 -2.71
CA VAL A 165 0.08 5.21 -3.99
C VAL A 165 -1.14 6.15 -4.00
N GLY A 166 -1.85 6.27 -2.87
CA GLY A 166 -2.92 7.24 -2.70
C GLY A 166 -2.46 8.68 -2.95
N ALA A 167 -1.31 9.06 -2.39
CA ALA A 167 -0.68 10.35 -2.63
C ALA A 167 -0.32 10.54 -4.11
N LEU A 168 0.30 9.54 -4.77
CA LEU A 168 0.59 9.56 -6.23
C LEU A 168 -0.68 9.77 -7.07
N LEU A 169 -1.79 9.19 -6.65
CA LEU A 169 -3.07 9.32 -7.34
C LEU A 169 -3.70 10.72 -7.16
N LEU A 170 -3.44 11.39 -6.04
CA LEU A 170 -3.97 12.71 -5.72
C LEU A 170 -3.15 13.86 -6.30
N ILE A 171 -1.82 13.74 -6.34
CA ILE A 171 -0.94 14.79 -6.84
C ILE A 171 -1.22 15.08 -8.33
N ARG A 172 -1.48 16.35 -8.63
CA ARG A 172 -1.81 16.79 -10.01
C ARG A 172 -0.54 16.99 -10.84
N THR A 173 -0.69 16.89 -12.16
CA THR A 173 0.39 17.11 -13.12
C THR A 173 0.74 18.59 -13.29
N THR A 174 -0.21 19.52 -13.13
CA THR A 174 -0.02 20.97 -13.30
C THR A 174 -0.88 21.80 -12.32
N GLY A 175 -0.61 23.10 -12.18
CA GLY A 175 -1.46 24.06 -11.43
C GLY A 175 -1.05 24.33 -9.97
N ARG A 176 -1.64 25.33 -9.31
CA ARG A 176 -1.30 25.69 -7.90
C ARG A 176 -1.66 24.58 -6.91
N THR A 177 -1.10 24.65 -5.70
CA THR A 177 -1.41 23.75 -4.58
C THR A 177 -2.91 23.77 -4.27
N GLN A 178 -3.52 22.60 -4.10
CA GLN A 178 -4.96 22.44 -3.85
C GLN A 178 -5.23 21.46 -2.70
N ARG A 179 -6.52 21.30 -2.36
CA ARG A 179 -6.99 20.33 -1.36
C ARG A 179 -6.39 18.94 -1.52
N ASN A 180 -6.16 18.47 -2.75
CA ASN A 180 -5.56 17.16 -3.02
C ASN A 180 -4.11 17.05 -2.53
N ASP A 181 -3.34 18.13 -2.60
CA ASP A 181 -1.95 18.15 -2.13
C ASP A 181 -1.90 18.13 -0.59
N VAL A 182 -2.88 18.76 0.07
CA VAL A 182 -3.05 18.67 1.53
C VAL A 182 -3.37 17.25 1.96
N ILE A 183 -4.29 16.58 1.26
CA ILE A 183 -4.63 15.17 1.54
C ILE A 183 -3.40 14.29 1.28
N ALA A 184 -2.68 14.50 0.17
CA ALA A 184 -1.46 13.77 -0.13
C ALA A 184 -0.39 13.94 0.96
N ALA A 185 -0.18 15.16 1.46
CA ALA A 185 0.75 15.43 2.56
C ALA A 185 0.34 14.67 3.83
N GLY A 186 -0.95 14.70 4.19
CA GLY A 186 -1.48 13.95 5.33
C GLY A 186 -1.30 12.43 5.19
N LEU A 187 -1.53 11.88 3.99
CA LEU A 187 -1.28 10.46 3.71
C LEU A 187 0.19 10.10 3.91
N LEU A 188 1.13 10.95 3.48
CA LEU A 188 2.56 10.67 3.66
C LEU A 188 3.00 10.75 5.13
N VAL A 189 2.42 11.66 5.93
CA VAL A 189 2.61 11.67 7.38
C VAL A 189 2.12 10.35 8.00
N LEU A 190 0.93 9.88 7.59
CA LEU A 190 0.43 8.58 8.04
C LEU A 190 1.34 7.42 7.61
N ALA A 191 1.89 7.47 6.40
CA ALA A 191 2.83 6.47 5.89
C ALA A 191 4.05 6.33 6.80
N VAL A 192 4.75 7.44 7.09
CA VAL A 192 5.95 7.41 7.95
C VAL A 192 5.64 7.09 9.41
N ALA A 193 4.41 7.33 9.88
CA ALA A 193 3.97 6.98 11.23
C ALA A 193 3.48 5.53 11.37
N THR A 194 3.39 4.78 10.26
CA THR A 194 2.89 3.40 10.24
C THR A 194 4.03 2.38 10.23
N SER A 195 5.06 2.59 9.40
CA SER A 195 6.26 1.75 9.33
C SER A 195 7.40 2.43 8.55
N GLY A 196 8.61 1.86 8.61
CA GLY A 196 9.79 2.31 7.87
C GLY A 196 9.60 2.32 6.36
N THR A 197 8.73 1.46 5.80
CA THR A 197 8.38 1.49 4.37
C THR A 197 7.69 2.79 3.95
N GLY A 198 7.19 3.59 4.90
CA GLY A 198 6.67 4.94 4.66
C GLY A 198 7.73 5.93 4.19
N ILE A 199 8.99 5.74 4.56
CA ILE A 199 10.10 6.54 4.06
C ILE A 199 10.27 6.27 2.56
N THR A 200 10.29 4.99 2.16
CA THR A 200 10.38 4.58 0.75
C THR A 200 9.18 5.10 -0.05
N ALA A 201 7.96 4.96 0.48
CA ALA A 201 6.76 5.49 -0.16
C ALA A 201 6.84 7.02 -0.36
N THR A 202 7.31 7.75 0.64
CA THR A 202 7.53 9.20 0.58
C THR A 202 8.60 9.56 -0.46
N ALA A 203 9.70 8.81 -0.52
CA ALA A 203 10.76 9.01 -1.50
C ALA A 203 10.26 8.80 -2.94
N VAL A 204 9.45 7.76 -3.19
CA VAL A 204 8.83 7.52 -4.51
C VAL A 204 7.95 8.71 -4.93
N VAL A 205 7.14 9.25 -4.01
CA VAL A 205 6.32 10.45 -4.29
C VAL A 205 7.20 11.68 -4.55
N ALA A 206 8.28 11.84 -3.79
CA ALA A 206 9.24 12.92 -3.96
C ALA A 206 9.89 12.86 -5.36
N ILE A 207 10.35 11.68 -5.79
CA ILE A 207 10.89 11.45 -7.13
C ILE A 207 9.83 11.79 -8.20
N ALA A 208 8.59 11.33 -8.03
CA ALA A 208 7.52 11.64 -8.98
C ALA A 208 7.25 13.16 -9.11
N LEU A 209 7.26 13.90 -8.00
CA LEU A 209 7.09 15.36 -8.02
C LEU A 209 8.32 16.07 -8.62
N PHE A 210 9.52 15.59 -8.33
CA PHE A 210 10.77 16.10 -8.87
C PHE A 210 10.83 15.92 -10.40
N LEU A 211 10.55 14.71 -10.90
CA LEU A 211 10.51 14.41 -12.34
C LEU A 211 9.43 15.23 -13.07
N ARG A 212 8.32 15.54 -12.40
CA ARG A 212 7.27 16.44 -12.92
C ARG A 212 7.63 17.93 -12.79
N ARG A 213 8.84 18.27 -12.33
CA ARG A 213 9.35 19.63 -12.08
C ARG A 213 8.44 20.46 -11.16
N ARG A 214 7.78 19.79 -10.19
CA ARG A 214 6.81 20.40 -9.28
C ARG A 214 7.46 20.81 -7.96
N PHE A 215 8.56 21.57 -7.99
CA PHE A 215 9.37 21.88 -6.80
C PHE A 215 8.58 22.49 -5.62
N HIS A 216 7.63 23.38 -5.89
CA HIS A 216 6.79 23.91 -4.82
C HIS A 216 5.91 22.83 -4.17
N ALA A 217 5.29 21.95 -4.97
CA ALA A 217 4.51 20.84 -4.44
C ALA A 217 5.40 19.79 -3.78
N LEU A 218 6.63 19.61 -4.25
CA LEU A 218 7.64 18.74 -3.62
C LEU A 218 7.87 19.18 -2.17
N VAL A 219 8.21 20.46 -1.94
CA VAL A 219 8.42 20.96 -0.57
C VAL A 219 7.14 20.89 0.25
N PHE A 220 6.00 21.31 -0.31
CA PHE A 220 4.73 21.34 0.42
C PHE A 220 4.18 19.95 0.80
N VAL A 221 4.25 18.98 -0.12
CA VAL A 221 3.69 17.64 0.09
C VAL A 221 4.64 16.74 0.90
N ILE A 222 5.94 16.82 0.64
CA ILE A 222 6.94 15.98 1.30
C ILE A 222 7.35 16.56 2.66
N GLY A 223 7.40 17.89 2.78
CA GLY A 223 7.86 18.61 3.96
C GLY A 223 7.23 18.12 5.27
N PRO A 224 5.90 18.01 5.39
CA PRO A 224 5.25 17.54 6.62
C PRO A 224 5.69 16.13 7.05
N ALA A 225 5.78 15.18 6.13
CA ALA A 225 6.22 13.81 6.43
C ALA A 225 7.70 13.77 6.82
N ALA A 226 8.54 14.50 6.09
CA ALA A 226 9.97 14.61 6.40
C ALA A 226 10.19 15.24 7.78
N LEU A 227 9.52 16.35 8.09
CA LEU A 227 9.61 17.02 9.39
C LEU A 227 9.11 16.12 10.52
N ALA A 228 7.97 15.44 10.34
CA ALA A 228 7.42 14.55 11.35
C ALA A 228 8.37 13.38 11.65
N TYR A 229 8.90 12.73 10.60
CA TYR A 229 9.84 11.63 10.77
C TYR A 229 11.18 12.09 11.37
N SER A 230 11.73 13.22 10.92
CA SER A 230 12.96 13.78 11.49
C SER A 230 12.78 14.16 12.96
N ALA A 231 11.64 14.76 13.33
CA ALA A 231 11.33 15.07 14.72
C ALA A 231 11.25 13.79 15.56
N TRP A 232 10.54 12.76 15.07
CA TRP A 232 10.48 11.46 15.74
C TRP A 232 11.87 10.83 15.92
N PHE A 233 12.69 10.82 14.87
CA PHE A 233 14.03 10.23 14.91
C PHE A 233 14.94 10.96 15.91
N LEU A 234 14.93 12.29 15.91
CA LEU A 234 15.76 13.08 16.83
C LEU A 234 15.30 13.01 18.28
N LEU A 235 14.00 12.91 18.53
CA LEU A 235 13.44 12.88 19.89
C LEU A 235 13.43 11.48 20.49
N VAL A 236 13.24 10.45 19.67
CA VAL A 236 13.00 9.07 20.11
C VAL A 236 13.95 8.09 19.43
N GLY A 237 13.87 7.97 18.10
CA GLY A 237 14.50 6.86 17.37
C GLY A 237 16.02 6.76 17.51
N ARG A 238 16.74 7.87 17.62
CA ARG A 238 18.22 7.87 17.74
C ARG A 238 18.75 7.28 19.04
N ASN A 239 17.90 7.20 20.08
CA ASN A 239 18.28 6.70 21.40
C ASN A 239 17.95 5.21 21.56
N GLU A 240 17.41 4.56 20.54
CA GLU A 240 17.08 3.15 20.60
C GLU A 240 18.34 2.29 20.50
N PRO A 241 18.43 1.19 21.26
CA PRO A 241 19.51 0.24 21.11
C PRO A 241 19.61 -0.17 19.64
N SER A 242 20.82 -0.05 19.05
CA SER A 242 21.05 -0.49 17.68
C SER A 242 20.62 -1.95 17.56
N ASN A 243 19.73 -2.25 16.61
CA ASN A 243 19.35 -3.63 16.30
C ASN A 243 20.62 -4.46 16.13
N SER A 244 20.76 -5.55 16.89
CA SER A 244 21.92 -6.46 16.81
C SER A 244 22.13 -7.08 15.41
N TYR A 245 21.21 -6.84 14.48
CA TYR A 245 21.22 -7.23 13.07
C TYR A 245 21.67 -6.11 12.12
N ALA A 246 22.01 -4.92 12.61
CA ALA A 246 22.49 -3.80 11.79
C ALA A 246 23.93 -4.06 11.33
N ALA A 247 24.09 -4.88 10.30
CA ALA A 247 25.36 -5.08 9.64
C ALA A 247 25.73 -3.86 8.79
N THR A 248 27.02 -3.65 8.53
CA THR A 248 27.48 -2.58 7.63
C THR A 248 26.92 -2.79 6.20
N LEU A 249 26.83 -1.71 5.41
CA LEU A 249 26.36 -1.82 4.02
C LEU A 249 27.17 -2.85 3.22
N SER A 250 28.49 -2.89 3.40
CA SER A 250 29.36 -3.89 2.78
C SER A 250 28.96 -5.31 3.16
N THR A 251 28.69 -5.57 4.44
CA THR A 251 28.26 -6.89 4.92
C THR A 251 26.88 -7.26 4.36
N ASN A 252 25.94 -6.31 4.31
CA ASN A 252 24.63 -6.57 3.73
C ASN A 252 24.71 -6.87 2.23
N VAL A 253 25.55 -6.15 1.47
CA VAL A 253 25.76 -6.39 0.03
C VAL A 253 26.37 -7.77 -0.22
N GLN A 254 27.32 -8.19 0.63
CA GLN A 254 27.91 -9.53 0.56
C GLN A 254 26.92 -10.65 0.90
N ASN A 255 25.92 -10.36 1.73
CA ASN A 255 24.89 -11.30 2.16
C ASN A 255 23.66 -11.33 1.24
N ILE A 256 23.64 -10.56 0.15
CA ILE A 256 22.54 -10.59 -0.81
C ILE A 256 22.49 -11.99 -1.44
N PRO A 257 21.37 -12.73 -1.31
CA PRO A 257 21.25 -14.05 -1.91
C PRO A 257 21.45 -14.01 -3.42
N ALA A 258 22.12 -15.02 -3.97
CA ALA A 258 22.50 -15.08 -5.38
C ALA A 258 21.33 -14.99 -6.37
N TYR A 259 20.08 -15.21 -5.94
CA TYR A 259 18.87 -15.15 -6.77
C TYR A 259 18.28 -13.73 -6.91
N VAL A 260 18.88 -12.71 -6.30
CA VAL A 260 18.44 -11.30 -6.40
C VAL A 260 19.04 -10.61 -7.65
N TRP A 261 19.83 -11.33 -8.45
CA TRP A 261 20.40 -10.90 -9.73
C TRP A 261 19.70 -11.56 -10.93
#